data_AF-A0A848VHJ3-F1
#
_entry.id   AF-A0A848VHJ3-F1
#
_cell.length_a   1.000
_cell.length_b   1.000
_cell.length_c   1.000
_cell.angle_alpha   90.00
_cell.angle_beta   90.00
_cell.angle_gamma   90.00
#
_symmetry.space_group_name_H-M   'P 1'
#
loop_
_entity.id
_entity.type
_entity.pdbx_description
1 polymer ?
#
loop_
_entity_poly.entity_id
_entity_poly.type
_entity_poly.pdbx_seq_one_letter_code
_entity_poly.pdbx_strand_id
1 'polypeptide(L)'
;MADVKAHRKGRAAGSNPANRFDRLSTELDPGELTEEERRAVPTKFLTDTTRSVLSENKSPDVGFRFSLNPYRGCEHGCCYCFSRASHEYLGFSAGLDFETRIMVKH
;
A
#
# COMPACT_ATOMS: atom_id res chain seq x y z
N MET A 1 26.28 -6.38 -12.72
CA MET A 1 26.20 -5.59 -11.47
C MET A 1 24.76 -5.65 -11.02
N ALA A 2 24.46 -6.46 -10.01
CA ALA A 2 23.09 -6.62 -9.54
C ALA A 2 22.65 -5.31 -8.90
N ASP A 3 21.60 -4.71 -9.46
CA ASP A 3 20.91 -3.57 -8.89
C ASP A 3 20.35 -4.01 -7.52
N VAL A 4 21.10 -3.72 -6.46
CA VAL A 4 20.67 -4.02 -5.10
C VAL A 4 19.49 -3.10 -4.84
N LYS A 5 18.28 -3.66 -5.00
CA LYS A 5 17.03 -3.01 -4.64
C LYS A 5 17.19 -2.40 -3.25
N ALA A 6 17.27 -1.07 -3.17
CA ALA A 6 17.44 -0.30 -1.93
C ALA A 6 16.19 -0.29 -1.03
N HIS A 7 15.40 -1.38 -1.06
CA HIS A 7 14.19 -1.51 -0.27
C HIS A 7 13.96 -2.97 0.12
N ARG A 8 13.26 -3.16 1.24
CA ARG A 8 12.84 -4.48 1.72
C ARG A 8 11.99 -5.19 0.67
N LYS A 9 12.16 -6.51 0.53
CA LYS A 9 11.47 -7.29 -0.49
C LYS A 9 9.95 -7.26 -0.27
N GLY A 10 9.24 -6.77 -1.28
CA GLY A 10 7.80 -6.87 -1.39
C GLY A 10 7.30 -8.16 -2.04
N ARG A 11 5.98 -8.28 -2.16
CA ARG A 11 5.29 -9.30 -2.95
C ARG A 11 5.31 -8.94 -4.43
N ALA A 12 4.80 -7.77 -4.78
CA ALA A 12 4.76 -7.30 -6.17
C ALA A 12 5.22 -5.85 -6.35
N ALA A 13 5.44 -5.09 -5.27
CA ALA A 13 6.14 -3.81 -5.33
C ALA A 13 7.59 -4.00 -5.83
N GLY A 14 7.93 -3.31 -6.91
CA GLY A 14 9.29 -3.29 -7.47
C GLY A 14 10.23 -2.30 -6.78
N SER A 15 9.66 -1.34 -6.05
CA SER A 15 10.31 -0.28 -5.27
C SER A 15 9.40 0.15 -4.12
N ASN A 16 9.96 0.87 -3.16
CA ASN A 16 9.19 1.48 -2.07
C ASN A 16 9.34 3.02 -2.12
N PRO A 17 8.60 3.73 -2.99
CA PRO A 17 8.71 5.17 -3.09
C PRO A 17 8.28 5.84 -1.79
N ALA A 18 8.88 6.98 -1.48
CA ALA A 18 8.38 7.84 -0.42
C ALA A 18 6.93 8.27 -0.70
N ASN A 19 6.18 8.55 0.36
CA ASN A 19 4.85 9.13 0.22
C ASN A 19 4.97 10.53 -0.37
N ARG A 20 4.24 10.80 -1.47
CA ARG A 20 4.26 12.10 -2.16
C ARG A 20 3.79 13.30 -1.32
N PHE A 21 3.07 13.07 -0.22
CA PHE A 21 2.51 14.12 0.63
C PHE A 21 3.36 14.42 1.87
N ASP A 22 4.32 13.55 2.19
CA ASP A 22 5.22 13.75 3.32
C ASP A 22 6.30 14.78 2.97
N ARG A 23 6.59 15.69 3.92
CA ARG A 23 7.63 16.71 3.74
C ARG A 23 9.05 16.15 3.80
N LEU A 24 9.23 15.07 4.56
CA LEU A 24 10.52 14.43 4.79
C LEU A 24 10.39 12.96 4.45
N SER A 25 11.40 12.43 3.78
CA SER A 25 11.54 11.01 3.47
C SER A 25 12.86 10.48 4.02
N THR A 26 12.90 9.18 4.26
CA THR A 26 14.10 8.44 4.66
C THR A 26 14.45 7.46 3.56
N GLU A 27 15.70 7.43 3.15
CA GLU A 27 16.23 6.42 2.24
C GLU A 27 17.02 5.39 3.04
N LEU A 28 16.85 4.12 2.67
CA LEU A 28 17.60 3.04 3.29
C LEU A 28 18.94 2.90 2.56
N ASP A 29 20.04 2.95 3.32
CA ASP A 29 21.34 2.54 2.79
C ASP A 29 21.36 1.01 2.65
N PRO A 30 21.50 0.46 1.44
CA PRO A 30 21.55 -0.99 1.24
C PRO A 30 22.71 -1.66 1.98
N GLY A 31 23.80 -0.93 2.24
CA GLY A 31 24.98 -1.41 2.95
C GLY A 31 24.75 -1.63 4.45
N GLU A 32 23.75 -0.99 5.04
CA GLU A 32 23.44 -1.11 6.47
C GLU A 32 22.38 -2.18 6.78
N LEU A 33 21.65 -2.65 5.76
CA LEU A 33 20.61 -3.66 5.98
C LEU A 33 21.24 -5.02 6.30
N THR A 34 20.73 -5.68 7.34
CA THR A 34 20.99 -7.10 7.60
C THR A 34 20.23 -8.01 6.62
N GLU A 35 20.63 -9.27 6.50
CA GLU A 35 19.90 -10.26 5.68
C GLU A 35 18.46 -10.50 6.16
N GLU A 36 18.22 -10.37 7.46
CA GLU A 36 16.88 -10.47 8.04
C GLU A 36 16.02 -9.27 7.68
N GLU A 37 16.59 -8.06 7.68
CA GLU A 37 15.88 -6.85 7.27
C GLU A 37 15.60 -6.79 5.76
N ARG A 38 16.38 -7.51 4.94
CA ARG A 38 16.11 -7.71 3.51
C ARG A 38 14.94 -8.66 3.23
N ARG A 39 14.51 -9.45 4.21
CA ARG A 39 13.43 -10.43 4.06
C ARG A 39 12.06 -9.75 3.85
N ALA A 40 11.10 -10.54 3.38
CA ALA A 40 9.72 -10.10 3.20
C ALA A 40 9.11 -9.53 4.49
N VAL A 41 8.51 -8.36 4.37
CA VAL A 41 7.83 -7.69 5.49
C VAL A 41 6.47 -8.36 5.76
N PRO A 42 6.15 -8.73 7.01
CA PRO A 42 4.86 -9.32 7.34
C PRO A 42 3.71 -8.31 7.20
N THR A 43 2.52 -8.79 6.85
CA THR A 43 1.32 -7.96 6.80
C THR A 43 0.86 -7.58 8.20
N LYS A 44 0.47 -6.32 8.36
CA LYS A 44 -0.22 -5.78 9.52
C LYS A 44 -1.60 -5.31 9.11
N PHE A 45 -2.60 -5.75 9.86
CA PHE A 45 -3.96 -5.26 9.74
C PHE A 45 -4.18 -4.13 10.74
N LEU A 46 -4.63 -2.98 10.25
CA LEU A 46 -4.85 -1.77 11.03
C LEU A 46 -6.32 -1.40 10.96
N THR A 47 -6.91 -0.98 12.07
CA THR A 47 -8.31 -0.53 12.09
C THR A 47 -8.45 0.80 11.36
N ASP A 48 -9.35 0.86 10.38
CA ASP A 48 -9.73 2.07 9.66
C ASP A 48 -10.86 2.78 10.41
N THR A 49 -10.81 4.12 10.49
CA THR A 49 -11.83 4.94 11.15
C THR A 49 -13.00 5.31 10.23
N THR A 50 -13.07 4.74 9.03
CA THR A 50 -14.15 4.94 8.07
C THR A 50 -15.50 4.54 8.70
N ARG A 51 -16.55 5.30 8.38
CA ARG A 51 -17.91 5.11 8.94
C ARG A 51 -18.77 4.08 8.20
N SER A 52 -18.33 3.63 7.03
CA SER A 52 -19.04 2.62 6.23
C SER A 52 -18.10 1.88 5.27
N VAL A 53 -18.32 0.57 5.13
CA VAL A 53 -17.71 -0.28 4.11
C VAL A 53 -18.33 -0.09 2.72
N LEU A 54 -19.47 0.57 2.61
CA LEU A 54 -20.19 0.78 1.36
C LEU A 54 -19.74 2.07 0.68
N SER A 55 -19.56 2.02 -0.64
CA SER A 55 -19.33 3.18 -1.50
C SER A 55 -20.52 3.37 -2.43
N GLU A 56 -21.06 4.58 -2.48
CA GLU A 56 -22.23 4.91 -3.30
C GLU A 56 -21.81 5.39 -4.70
N ASN A 57 -22.47 4.88 -5.73
CA ASN A 57 -22.31 5.29 -7.12
C ASN A 57 -23.59 5.97 -7.64
N LYS A 58 -23.45 7.14 -8.26
CA LYS A 58 -24.56 7.94 -8.82
C LYS A 58 -24.51 8.05 -10.36
N SER A 59 -23.60 7.32 -11.00
CA SER A 59 -23.47 7.31 -12.45
C SER A 59 -24.67 6.62 -13.10
N PRO A 60 -25.28 7.21 -14.14
CA PRO A 60 -26.34 6.56 -14.90
C PRO A 60 -25.83 5.33 -15.68
N ASP A 61 -24.52 5.24 -15.91
CA ASP A 61 -23.90 4.18 -16.72
C ASP A 61 -23.54 2.94 -15.89
N VAL A 62 -23.67 3.00 -14.57
CA VAL A 62 -23.28 1.90 -13.66
C VAL A 62 -24.54 1.27 -13.07
N GLY A 63 -24.79 0.00 -13.42
CA GLY A 63 -26.01 -0.73 -13.04
C GLY A 63 -26.16 -1.08 -11.55
N PHE A 64 -25.32 -0.55 -10.66
CA PHE A 64 -25.40 -0.74 -9.23
C PHE A 64 -25.28 0.58 -8.46
N ARG A 65 -26.00 0.70 -7.34
CA ARG A 65 -25.97 1.88 -6.47
C ARG A 65 -24.84 1.82 -5.44
N PHE A 66 -24.48 0.63 -4.96
CA PHE A 66 -23.47 0.47 -3.91
C PHE A 66 -22.43 -0.56 -4.31
N SER A 67 -21.17 -0.30 -3.96
CA SER A 67 -20.09 -1.28 -3.97
C SER A 67 -19.57 -1.51 -2.55
N LEU A 68 -19.00 -2.69 -2.32
CA LEU A 68 -18.40 -3.06 -1.05
C LEU A 68 -16.88 -2.85 -1.12
N ASN A 69 -16.34 -2.10 -0.17
CA ASN A 69 -14.91 -1.87 -0.03
C ASN A 69 -14.53 -2.07 1.45
N PRO A 70 -14.20 -3.30 1.87
CA PRO A 70 -13.99 -3.65 3.28
C PRO A 70 -12.58 -3.32 3.79
N TYR A 71 -11.63 -2.99 2.89
CA TYR A 71 -10.25 -2.69 3.30
C TYR A 71 -9.51 -1.79 2.29
N ARG A 72 -8.40 -1.16 2.71
CA ARG A 72 -7.48 -0.40 1.86
C ARG A 72 -6.06 -0.97 1.97
N GLY A 73 -5.35 -1.11 0.86
CA GLY A 73 -4.14 -1.94 0.75
C GLY A 73 -4.48 -3.38 0.37
N CYS A 74 -3.57 -4.18 -0.19
CA CYS A 74 -3.91 -5.54 -0.64
C CYS A 74 -2.68 -6.45 -0.63
N GLU A 75 -2.82 -7.65 -0.04
CA GLU A 75 -1.72 -8.61 0.00
C GLU A 75 -1.31 -9.12 -1.38
N HIS A 76 -2.20 -9.12 -2.38
CA HIS A 76 -1.81 -9.46 -3.74
C HIS A 76 -0.77 -8.46 -4.27
N GLY A 77 -0.93 -7.18 -3.93
CA GLY A 77 0.04 -6.15 -4.30
C GLY A 77 0.21 -5.95 -5.81
N CYS A 78 -0.82 -6.15 -6.66
CA CYS A 78 -0.66 -5.98 -8.12
C CYS A 78 0.05 -4.66 -8.45
N CYS A 79 1.13 -4.72 -9.24
CA CYS A 79 1.92 -3.54 -9.59
C CYS A 79 1.11 -2.48 -10.35
N TYR A 80 0.08 -2.91 -11.08
CA TYR A 80 -0.86 -2.07 -11.85
C TYR A 80 -2.13 -1.70 -11.07
N CYS A 81 -2.21 -1.97 -9.77
CA CYS A 81 -3.41 -1.65 -8.99
C CYS A 81 -3.59 -0.13 -8.87
N PHE A 82 -4.68 0.39 -9.43
CA PHE A 82 -4.99 1.83 -9.38
C PHE A 82 -5.09 2.37 -7.93
N SER A 83 -5.47 1.51 -6.97
CA SER A 83 -5.64 1.90 -5.58
C SER A 83 -4.34 2.21 -4.84
N ARG A 84 -3.16 1.89 -5.40
CA ARG A 84 -1.85 2.14 -4.76
C ARG A 84 -1.68 3.61 -4.36
N ALA A 85 -2.01 4.53 -5.27
CA ALA A 85 -1.90 5.96 -5.03
C ALA A 85 -2.83 6.46 -3.90
N SER A 86 -3.95 5.77 -3.65
CA SER A 86 -4.87 6.15 -2.58
C SER A 86 -4.32 5.89 -1.18
N HIS A 87 -3.34 4.99 -1.05
CA HIS A 87 -2.72 4.63 0.23
C HIS A 87 -1.83 5.74 0.77
N GLU A 88 -1.32 6.61 -0.11
CA GLU A 88 -0.51 7.77 0.28
C GLU A 88 -1.31 8.81 1.06
N TYR A 89 -2.62 8.93 0.82
CA TYR A 89 -3.48 9.79 1.63
C TYR A 89 -3.61 9.32 3.09
N LEU A 90 -3.18 8.09 3.39
CA LEU A 90 -3.16 7.53 4.74
C LEU A 90 -1.79 7.67 5.41
N GLY A 91 -0.83 8.35 4.78
CA GLY A 91 0.54 8.45 5.28
C GLY A 91 1.41 7.22 4.98
N PHE A 92 1.00 6.36 4.04
CA PHE A 92 1.73 5.14 3.68
C PHE A 92 2.32 5.21 2.28
N SER A 93 3.40 4.46 2.01
CA SER A 93 3.90 4.38 0.64
C SER A 93 2.93 3.68 -0.32
N ALA A 94 2.94 4.11 -1.58
CA ALA A 94 2.25 3.40 -2.68
C ALA A 94 2.94 2.08 -3.06
N GLY A 95 4.09 1.76 -2.46
CA GLY A 95 4.91 0.58 -2.74
C GLY A 95 4.68 -0.55 -1.75
N LEU A 96 5.62 -0.70 -0.81
CA LEU A 96 5.64 -1.80 0.15
C LEU A 96 4.54 -1.67 1.22
N ASP A 97 4.23 -0.46 1.68
CA ASP A 97 3.18 -0.28 2.68
C ASP A 97 1.79 -0.61 2.12
N PHE A 98 1.54 -0.41 0.82
CA PHE A 98 0.28 -0.82 0.18
C PHE A 98 -0.02 -2.32 0.33
N GLU A 99 1.02 -3.16 0.22
CA GLU A 99 0.86 -4.61 0.29
C GLU A 99 1.09 -5.17 1.69
N THR A 100 1.65 -4.40 2.63
CA THR A 100 1.98 -4.87 3.99
C THR A 100 1.19 -4.19 5.11
N ARG A 101 0.56 -3.03 4.86
CA ARG A 101 -0.30 -2.34 5.84
C ARG A 101 -1.71 -2.25 5.28
N ILE A 102 -2.59 -3.13 5.76
CA ILE A 102 -3.96 -3.21 5.29
C ILE A 102 -4.90 -2.58 6.30
N MET A 103 -5.56 -1.51 5.89
CA MET A 103 -6.58 -0.84 6.69
C MET A 103 -7.89 -1.61 6.58
N VAL A 104 -8.42 -2.11 7.69
CA VAL A 104 -9.66 -2.88 7.75
C VAL A 104 -10.78 -1.97 8.22
N LYS A 105 -11.83 -1.86 7.41
CA LYS A 105 -13.02 -1.07 7.73
C LYS A 105 -14.03 -1.94 8.46
N HIS A 106 -14.80 -1.32 9.35
CA HIS A 106 -15.86 -1.94 10.14
C HIS A 106 -17.23 -1.36 9.80
#